data_AF-A0A7K4C9E0-F1
#
_entry.id   AF-A0A7K4C9E0-F1
#
_cell.length_a   1.000
_cell.length_b   1.000
_cell.length_c   1.000
_cell.angle_alpha   90.00
_cell.angle_beta   90.00
_cell.angle_gamma   90.00
#
_symmetry.space_group_name_H-M   'P 1'
#
loop_
_entity.id
_entity.type
_entity.pdbx_description
1 polymer ?
#
loop_
_entity_poly.entity_id
_entity_poly.type
_entity_poly.pdbx_seq_one_letter_code
_entity_poly.pdbx_strand_id
1 'polypeptide(L)'
;MKGSEAVADALARSADRLYTIPGFPITELGSLCNAELVINEKTALEYALGDSLAGKRAAVIIKNVGVNACADPLLQATAQGLIRGVVLIAGDDPEALGSQTAQDSRYYGELAEIPVLEPDATCLHAAVEDAFAASEQFSRVAMVRLTPPVLDAEAEIHPVARHDGKGRLSDRSWTMNGRVTAEEILYTSMFAWSSGSRLNRWNGEPAGSGPAAGNTRIVTVNPPPEQVAGMQDIRENGRPFTRDHCGICPPVPRARPQSLEDRGFYRTFCRDCPFHAMMRILKDRKMKVICDAGCSIFAMNRPYESGVASYGMGASIAVAARSTKIALIGDYALLHSGLNALIDVYEKDLPLLAIVTKNDCTAMTGKQPAYDPIPYLRWADPVICPADDVPTLERELVVTEKPRTLIITGNCPEGSTHEIVEC
;
A
#
# COMPACT_ATOMS: atom_id res chain seq x y z
N MET A 1 -30.13 2.86 9.46
CA MET A 1 -29.08 2.44 10.43
C MET A 1 -28.22 3.65 10.70
N LYS A 2 -27.44 3.68 11.78
CA LYS A 2 -26.43 4.72 11.96
C LYS A 2 -25.40 4.61 10.83
N GLY A 3 -24.83 5.72 10.36
CA GLY A 3 -23.87 5.72 9.24
C GLY A 3 -22.70 4.76 9.45
N SER A 4 -22.15 4.71 10.66
CA SER A 4 -21.10 3.74 11.03
C SER A 4 -21.53 2.28 10.85
N GLU A 5 -22.77 1.93 11.18
CA GLU A 5 -23.32 0.57 10.98
C GLU A 5 -23.51 0.24 9.50
N ALA A 6 -23.93 1.23 8.70
CA ALA A 6 -24.08 1.06 7.25
C ALA A 6 -22.73 0.85 6.56
N VAL A 7 -21.68 1.59 6.97
CA VAL A 7 -20.31 1.36 6.50
C VAL A 7 -19.81 -0.03 6.91
N ALA A 8 -20.06 -0.45 8.16
CA ALA A 8 -19.66 -1.77 8.62
C ALA A 8 -20.32 -2.89 7.81
N ASP A 9 -21.63 -2.79 7.55
CA ASP A 9 -22.35 -3.75 6.71
C ASP A 9 -21.83 -3.75 5.25
N ALA A 10 -21.49 -2.59 4.69
CA ALA A 10 -20.88 -2.50 3.37
C ALA A 10 -19.51 -3.19 3.33
N LEU A 11 -18.64 -2.92 4.30
CA LEU A 11 -17.31 -3.54 4.40
C LEU A 11 -17.39 -5.06 4.55
N ALA A 12 -18.30 -5.56 5.38
CA ALA A 12 -18.50 -6.99 5.59
C ALA A 12 -18.94 -7.74 4.31
N ARG A 13 -19.56 -7.04 3.35
CA ARG A 13 -19.98 -7.60 2.06
C ARG A 13 -18.89 -7.53 1.00
N SER A 14 -18.05 -6.50 1.03
CA SER A 14 -17.09 -6.21 -0.03
C SER A 14 -15.66 -6.70 0.25
N ALA A 15 -15.25 -6.81 1.52
CA ALA A 15 -13.88 -7.15 1.91
C ALA A 15 -13.75 -8.60 2.43
N ASP A 16 -12.62 -9.24 2.15
CA ASP A 16 -12.26 -10.55 2.72
C ASP A 16 -11.46 -10.40 4.03
N ARG A 17 -10.79 -9.27 4.20
CA ARG A 17 -9.93 -8.92 5.34
C ARG A 17 -10.16 -7.49 5.77
N LEU A 18 -10.20 -7.27 7.08
CA LEU A 18 -10.42 -5.96 7.68
C LEU A 18 -9.40 -5.76 8.79
N TYR A 19 -8.66 -4.67 8.73
CA TYR A 19 -7.65 -4.27 9.71
C TYR A 19 -8.04 -2.92 10.32
N THR A 20 -7.68 -2.70 11.59
CA THR A 20 -7.99 -1.42 12.23
C THR A 20 -6.95 -1.00 13.27
N ILE A 21 -6.78 0.32 13.36
CA ILE A 21 -6.11 0.98 14.47
C ILE A 21 -7.11 1.99 15.01
N PRO A 22 -7.62 1.84 16.25
CA PRO A 22 -8.68 2.67 16.77
C PRO A 22 -8.30 4.14 16.87
N GLY A 23 -9.22 5.02 16.49
CA GLY A 23 -9.05 6.46 16.61
C GLY A 23 -10.30 7.23 16.20
N PHE A 24 -10.61 8.32 16.90
CA PHE A 24 -11.74 9.17 16.53
C PHE A 24 -11.56 9.70 15.09
N PRO A 25 -12.62 9.72 14.25
CA PRO A 25 -14.03 9.40 14.53
C PRO A 25 -14.44 7.95 14.24
N ILE A 26 -13.51 7.08 13.83
CA ILE A 26 -13.80 5.70 13.39
C ILE A 26 -13.57 4.65 14.48
N THR A 27 -13.39 5.05 15.75
CA THR A 27 -13.05 4.17 16.88
C THR A 27 -13.96 2.95 16.97
N GLU A 28 -15.27 3.15 16.84
CA GLU A 28 -16.26 2.07 16.95
C GLU A 28 -16.37 1.23 15.67
N LEU A 29 -16.02 1.80 14.52
CA LEU A 29 -16.18 1.14 13.22
C LEU A 29 -15.33 -0.12 13.11
N GLY A 30 -14.11 -0.09 13.64
CA GLY A 30 -13.24 -1.28 13.69
C GLY A 30 -13.89 -2.43 14.45
N SER A 31 -14.48 -2.14 15.61
CA SER A 31 -15.20 -3.13 16.43
C SER A 31 -16.46 -3.65 15.75
N LEU A 32 -17.26 -2.77 15.12
CA LEU A 32 -18.46 -3.15 14.35
C LEU A 32 -18.13 -4.09 13.19
N CYS A 33 -16.94 -3.93 12.59
CA CYS A 33 -16.45 -4.77 11.50
C CYS A 33 -15.80 -6.07 11.97
N ASN A 34 -15.60 -6.27 13.28
CA ASN A 34 -14.71 -7.31 13.82
C ASN A 34 -13.33 -7.30 13.12
N ALA A 35 -12.80 -6.09 12.88
CA ALA A 35 -11.54 -5.90 12.19
C ALA A 35 -10.36 -6.29 13.09
N GLU A 36 -9.32 -6.87 12.49
CA GLU A 36 -8.12 -7.28 13.21
C GLU A 36 -7.32 -6.05 13.66
N LEU A 37 -7.00 -5.96 14.95
CA LEU A 37 -6.10 -4.94 15.48
C LEU A 37 -4.67 -5.18 15.00
N VAL A 38 -4.00 -4.13 14.57
CA VAL A 38 -2.61 -4.17 14.09
C VAL A 38 -1.78 -3.17 14.89
N ILE A 39 -0.50 -3.47 15.11
CA ILE A 39 0.40 -2.64 15.92
C ILE A 39 0.48 -1.17 15.48
N ASN A 40 0.34 -0.90 14.17
CA ASN A 40 0.28 0.46 13.60
C ASN A 40 -0.34 0.44 12.19
N GLU A 41 -0.62 1.65 11.67
CA GLU A 41 -1.31 1.88 10.40
C GLU A 41 -0.49 1.46 9.18
N LYS A 42 0.83 1.69 9.19
CA LYS A 42 1.73 1.28 8.10
C LYS A 42 1.68 -0.24 7.91
N THR A 43 1.85 -0.99 8.99
CA THR A 43 1.80 -2.46 9.01
C THR A 43 0.42 -2.97 8.59
N ALA A 44 -0.67 -2.30 8.96
CA ALA A 44 -2.01 -2.68 8.49
C ALA A 44 -2.17 -2.53 6.98
N LEU A 45 -1.68 -1.43 6.39
CA LEU A 45 -1.70 -1.25 4.94
C LEU A 45 -0.81 -2.27 4.22
N GLU A 46 0.36 -2.59 4.78
CA GLU A 46 1.24 -3.62 4.23
C GLU A 46 0.62 -5.03 4.29
N TYR A 47 -0.06 -5.38 5.37
CA TYR A 47 -0.85 -6.62 5.43
C TYR A 47 -1.95 -6.64 4.36
N ALA A 48 -2.68 -5.54 4.18
CA ALA A 48 -3.70 -5.44 3.16
C ALA A 48 -3.13 -5.60 1.74
N LEU A 49 -1.96 -5.03 1.46
CA LEU A 49 -1.24 -5.24 0.20
C LEU A 49 -0.79 -6.70 0.04
N GLY A 50 -0.35 -7.35 1.12
CA GLY A 50 -0.04 -8.78 1.13
C GLY A 50 -1.26 -9.66 0.82
N ASP A 51 -2.39 -9.42 1.48
CA ASP A 51 -3.65 -10.12 1.19
C ASP A 51 -4.11 -9.90 -0.25
N SER A 52 -3.93 -8.69 -0.79
CA SER A 52 -4.17 -8.40 -2.20
C SER A 52 -3.36 -9.32 -3.12
N LEU A 53 -2.04 -9.43 -2.89
CA LEU A 53 -1.19 -10.36 -3.62
C LEU A 53 -1.64 -11.82 -3.49
N ALA A 54 -2.19 -12.20 -2.33
CA ALA A 54 -2.74 -13.52 -2.06
C ALA A 54 -4.16 -13.73 -2.64
N GLY A 55 -4.71 -12.75 -3.35
CA GLY A 55 -5.98 -12.86 -4.05
C GLY A 55 -7.20 -12.49 -3.20
N LYS A 56 -7.03 -11.73 -2.12
CA LYS A 56 -8.10 -11.28 -1.21
C LYS A 56 -8.27 -9.76 -1.23
N ARG A 57 -9.51 -9.29 -1.18
CA ARG A 57 -9.80 -7.87 -0.92
C ARG A 57 -9.55 -7.55 0.55
N ALA A 58 -8.93 -6.40 0.80
CA ALA A 58 -8.63 -5.97 2.16
C ALA A 58 -9.01 -4.50 2.37
N ALA A 59 -9.49 -4.18 3.57
CA ALA A 59 -9.71 -2.81 3.99
C ALA A 59 -8.98 -2.49 5.29
N VAL A 60 -8.53 -1.24 5.42
CA VAL A 60 -7.81 -0.72 6.58
C VAL A 60 -8.58 0.47 7.13
N ILE A 61 -8.98 0.41 8.39
CA ILE A 61 -9.85 1.38 9.05
C ILE A 61 -9.02 2.17 10.07
N ILE A 62 -8.70 3.42 9.75
CA ILE A 62 -7.81 4.29 10.54
C ILE A 62 -8.28 5.73 10.54
N LYS A 63 -7.84 6.52 11.52
CA LYS A 63 -8.08 7.96 11.51
C LYS A 63 -7.09 8.68 10.57
N ASN A 64 -7.44 9.91 10.19
CA ASN A 64 -6.65 10.78 9.32
C ASN A 64 -5.14 10.80 9.60
N VAL A 65 -4.69 11.03 10.84
CA VAL A 65 -3.24 11.11 11.13
C VAL A 65 -2.51 9.78 10.86
N GLY A 66 -3.22 8.66 10.92
CA GLY A 66 -2.69 7.35 10.57
C GLY A 66 -2.36 7.23 9.08
N VAL A 67 -3.07 7.96 8.22
CA VAL A 67 -2.76 8.05 6.79
C VAL A 67 -1.34 8.60 6.56
N ASN A 68 -0.82 9.43 7.48
CA ASN A 68 0.55 9.94 7.41
C ASN A 68 1.58 8.80 7.54
N ALA A 69 1.33 7.82 8.42
CA ALA A 69 2.19 6.64 8.56
C ALA A 69 2.08 5.70 7.34
N CYS A 70 0.93 5.73 6.66
CA CYS A 70 0.69 4.98 5.43
C CYS A 70 1.26 5.63 4.17
N ALA A 71 1.73 6.88 4.22
CA ALA A 71 2.11 7.63 3.01
C ALA A 71 3.15 6.88 2.17
N ASP A 72 4.23 6.38 2.77
CA ASP A 72 5.26 5.62 2.05
C ASP A 72 4.70 4.40 1.30
N PRO A 73 4.07 3.39 1.96
CA PRO A 73 3.52 2.24 1.23
C PRO A 73 2.39 2.62 0.26
N LEU A 74 1.66 3.71 0.50
CA LEU A 74 0.61 4.20 -0.40
C LEU A 74 1.18 4.64 -1.75
N LEU A 75 2.26 5.45 -1.75
CA LEU A 75 2.94 5.87 -2.98
C LEU A 75 3.66 4.71 -3.66
N GLN A 76 4.27 3.80 -2.89
CA GLN A 76 4.98 2.67 -3.50
C GLN A 76 4.01 1.68 -4.18
N ALA A 77 2.79 1.55 -3.63
CA ALA A 77 1.77 0.67 -4.18
C ALA A 77 1.27 1.12 -5.57
N THR A 78 1.34 2.40 -5.92
CA THR A 78 0.90 2.88 -7.25
C THR A 78 1.86 2.45 -8.34
N ALA A 79 3.16 2.59 -8.10
CA ALA A 79 4.21 2.15 -9.01
C ALA A 79 4.33 0.62 -9.09
N GLN A 80 4.08 -0.09 -7.97
CA GLN A 80 4.17 -1.55 -7.89
C GLN A 80 2.89 -2.26 -8.36
N GLY A 81 1.73 -1.66 -8.17
CA GLY A 81 0.41 -2.25 -8.43
C GLY A 81 -0.07 -3.20 -7.32
N LEU A 82 -1.28 -3.71 -7.49
CA LEU A 82 -1.92 -4.69 -6.59
C LEU A 82 -2.82 -5.66 -7.39
N ILE A 83 -3.25 -6.79 -6.80
CA ILE A 83 -4.00 -7.83 -7.52
C ILE A 83 -5.50 -7.82 -7.21
N ARG A 84 -5.88 -7.67 -5.93
CA ARG A 84 -7.28 -7.44 -5.49
C ARG A 84 -7.41 -6.13 -4.76
N GLY A 85 -8.62 -5.58 -4.73
CA GLY A 85 -8.85 -4.24 -4.22
C GLY A 85 -8.40 -4.07 -2.77
N VAL A 86 -7.69 -2.96 -2.52
CA VAL A 86 -7.31 -2.50 -1.18
C VAL A 86 -7.95 -1.14 -0.96
N VAL A 87 -8.75 -1.03 0.11
CA VAL A 87 -9.46 0.21 0.45
C VAL A 87 -9.00 0.74 1.81
N LEU A 88 -8.58 2.00 1.84
CA LEU A 88 -8.25 2.73 3.04
C LEU A 88 -9.47 3.55 3.48
N ILE A 89 -10.06 3.18 4.62
CA ILE A 89 -11.13 3.95 5.27
C ILE A 89 -10.47 4.99 6.15
N ALA A 90 -10.48 6.25 5.69
CA ALA A 90 -9.90 7.38 6.39
C ALA A 90 -10.97 8.13 7.19
N GLY A 91 -10.94 7.95 8.52
CA GLY A 91 -11.75 8.72 9.46
C GLY A 91 -11.17 10.11 9.67
N ASP A 92 -11.72 11.11 8.99
CA ASP A 92 -11.29 12.50 9.09
C ASP A 92 -12.08 13.25 10.15
N ASP A 93 -11.37 14.01 10.98
CA ASP A 93 -11.93 14.93 11.96
C ASP A 93 -11.52 16.37 11.62
N PRO A 94 -12.14 16.98 10.59
CA PRO A 94 -11.72 18.29 10.07
C PRO A 94 -11.94 19.44 11.07
N GLU A 95 -12.84 19.27 12.04
CA GLU A 95 -13.11 20.25 13.09
C GLU A 95 -12.34 19.96 14.38
N ALA A 96 -11.51 18.91 14.40
CA ALA A 96 -10.73 18.49 15.55
C ALA A 96 -11.57 18.28 16.83
N LEU A 97 -12.77 17.69 16.69
CA LEU A 97 -13.68 17.40 17.80
C LEU A 97 -13.08 16.38 18.78
N GLY A 98 -12.30 15.42 18.27
CA GLY A 98 -11.63 14.37 19.04
C GLY A 98 -10.16 14.19 18.68
N SER A 99 -9.60 15.06 17.84
CA SER A 99 -8.23 14.96 17.31
C SER A 99 -7.36 16.13 17.74
N GLN A 100 -6.05 15.89 17.83
CA GLN A 100 -5.07 16.95 18.15
C GLN A 100 -4.82 17.90 16.96
N THR A 101 -5.10 17.43 15.74
CA THR A 101 -4.89 18.17 14.50
C THR A 101 -6.09 18.01 13.59
N ALA A 102 -6.50 19.09 12.93
CA ALA A 102 -7.37 19.03 11.77
C ALA A 102 -6.54 18.60 10.56
N GLN A 103 -6.94 17.54 9.89
CA GLN A 103 -6.29 17.06 8.66
C GLN A 103 -7.36 16.60 7.67
N ASP A 104 -7.06 16.84 6.40
CA ASP A 104 -7.90 16.50 5.26
C ASP A 104 -7.19 15.45 4.41
N SER A 105 -7.69 14.22 4.41
CA SER A 105 -7.03 13.08 3.75
C SER A 105 -7.17 13.12 2.23
N ARG A 106 -8.02 14.00 1.66
CA ARG A 106 -8.18 14.12 0.19
C ARG A 106 -6.89 14.49 -0.54
N TYR A 107 -6.01 15.25 0.11
CA TYR A 107 -4.70 15.62 -0.45
C TYR A 107 -3.77 14.42 -0.69
N TYR A 108 -3.96 13.31 0.02
CA TYR A 108 -3.24 12.07 -0.29
C TYR A 108 -3.69 11.45 -1.62
N GLY A 109 -4.91 11.77 -2.06
CA GLY A 109 -5.41 11.42 -3.39
C GLY A 109 -4.51 11.94 -4.49
N GLU A 110 -4.14 13.22 -4.43
CA GLU A 110 -3.23 13.83 -5.41
C GLU A 110 -1.79 13.39 -5.21
N LEU A 111 -1.33 13.36 -3.95
CA LEU A 111 0.06 12.99 -3.64
C LEU A 111 0.40 11.57 -4.10
N ALA A 112 -0.52 10.62 -3.92
CA ALA A 112 -0.34 9.22 -4.28
C ALA A 112 -1.07 8.84 -5.58
N GLU A 113 -1.72 9.78 -6.27
CA GLU A 113 -2.48 9.53 -7.50
C GLU A 113 -3.52 8.39 -7.37
N ILE A 114 -4.29 8.38 -6.27
CA ILE A 114 -5.26 7.31 -5.94
C ILE A 114 -6.72 7.74 -6.04
N PRO A 115 -7.67 6.83 -6.30
CA PRO A 115 -9.09 7.13 -6.23
C PRO A 115 -9.48 7.53 -4.80
N VAL A 116 -10.15 8.67 -4.63
CA VAL A 116 -10.72 9.08 -3.34
C VAL A 116 -12.22 9.31 -3.50
N LEU A 117 -13.00 8.63 -2.66
CA LEU A 117 -14.44 8.77 -2.56
C LEU A 117 -14.80 9.35 -1.20
N GLU A 118 -15.72 10.31 -1.17
CA GLU A 118 -16.29 10.89 0.03
C GLU A 118 -17.82 10.77 -0.06
N PRO A 119 -18.42 9.69 0.48
CA PRO A 119 -19.86 9.47 0.38
C PRO A 119 -20.69 10.35 1.31
N ASP A 120 -21.96 10.51 0.95
CA ASP A 120 -23.02 10.96 1.86
C ASP A 120 -23.79 9.74 2.44
N ALA A 121 -24.73 10.00 3.34
CA ALA A 121 -25.52 8.97 4.02
C ALA A 121 -26.43 8.14 3.09
N THR A 122 -26.57 8.52 1.81
CA THR A 122 -27.46 7.84 0.86
C THR A 122 -26.75 6.80 0.00
N CYS A 123 -25.40 6.80 -0.03
CA CYS A 123 -24.63 5.99 -0.99
C CYS A 123 -23.48 5.18 -0.37
N LEU A 124 -23.45 4.99 0.95
CA LEU A 124 -22.34 4.33 1.67
C LEU A 124 -21.99 2.94 1.11
N HIS A 125 -22.97 2.06 0.91
CA HIS A 125 -22.75 0.73 0.32
C HIS A 125 -22.15 0.77 -1.08
N ALA A 126 -22.68 1.65 -1.93
CA ALA A 126 -22.23 1.81 -3.29
C ALA A 126 -20.82 2.42 -3.36
N ALA A 127 -20.49 3.37 -2.49
CA ALA A 127 -19.18 3.98 -2.44
C ALA A 127 -18.09 3.01 -1.97
N VAL A 128 -18.37 2.15 -0.97
CA VAL A 128 -17.42 1.12 -0.54
C VAL A 128 -17.14 0.12 -1.66
N GLU A 129 -18.17 -0.39 -2.35
CA GLU A 129 -17.97 -1.33 -3.45
C GLU A 129 -17.29 -0.67 -4.66
N ASP A 130 -17.70 0.54 -5.05
CA ASP A 130 -17.08 1.28 -6.15
C ASP A 130 -15.62 1.64 -5.82
N ALA A 131 -15.25 1.83 -4.54
CA ALA A 131 -13.86 2.01 -4.12
C ALA A 131 -13.03 0.74 -4.34
N PHE A 132 -13.54 -0.45 -4.00
CA PHE A 132 -12.88 -1.72 -4.31
C PHE A 132 -12.74 -1.93 -5.83
N ALA A 133 -13.80 -1.64 -6.59
CA ALA A 133 -13.79 -1.75 -8.04
C ALA A 133 -12.77 -0.79 -8.68
N ALA A 134 -12.72 0.46 -8.23
CA ALA A 134 -11.72 1.45 -8.68
C ALA A 134 -10.30 1.01 -8.30
N SER A 135 -10.11 0.48 -7.09
CA SER A 135 -8.82 -0.04 -6.64
C SER A 135 -8.29 -1.13 -7.59
N GLU A 136 -9.16 -2.05 -8.00
CA GLU A 136 -8.81 -3.12 -8.94
C GLU A 136 -8.59 -2.60 -10.36
N GLN A 137 -9.50 -1.76 -10.85
CA GLN A 137 -9.42 -1.17 -12.19
C GLN A 137 -8.10 -0.41 -12.41
N PHE A 138 -7.70 0.39 -11.42
CA PHE A 138 -6.51 1.24 -11.50
C PHE A 138 -5.27 0.61 -10.84
N SER A 139 -5.40 -0.59 -10.27
CA SER A 139 -4.33 -1.29 -9.56
C SER A 139 -3.67 -0.41 -8.49
N ARG A 140 -4.49 0.28 -7.71
CA ARG A 140 -4.09 1.27 -6.69
C ARG A 140 -4.90 1.06 -5.43
N VAL A 141 -4.36 1.43 -4.27
CA VAL A 141 -5.19 1.57 -3.07
C VAL A 141 -6.24 2.64 -3.36
N ALA A 142 -7.51 2.41 -3.04
CA ALA A 142 -8.53 3.45 -3.06
C ALA A 142 -8.80 3.95 -1.64
N MET A 143 -9.26 5.19 -1.50
CA MET A 143 -9.60 5.77 -0.21
C MET A 143 -11.08 6.11 -0.14
N VAL A 144 -11.71 5.78 0.99
CA VAL A 144 -13.04 6.29 1.36
C VAL A 144 -12.87 7.18 2.58
N ARG A 145 -13.14 8.48 2.42
CA ARG A 145 -13.10 9.46 3.49
C ARG A 145 -14.45 9.49 4.21
N LEU A 146 -14.43 9.41 5.53
CA LEU A 146 -15.61 9.49 6.39
C LEU A 146 -15.38 10.56 7.47
N THR A 147 -16.38 11.40 7.70
CA THR A 147 -16.35 12.46 8.73
C THR A 147 -17.47 12.26 9.76
N PRO A 148 -17.42 12.88 10.96
CA PRO A 148 -18.45 12.68 11.99
C PRO A 148 -19.89 12.87 11.48
N PRO A 149 -20.22 13.90 10.67
CA PRO A 149 -21.59 14.08 10.18
C PRO A 149 -22.17 12.87 9.42
N VAL A 150 -21.37 12.18 8.59
CA VAL A 150 -21.87 11.00 7.86
C VAL A 150 -21.89 9.75 8.73
N LEU A 151 -20.95 9.63 9.67
CA LEU A 151 -20.88 8.49 10.60
C LEU A 151 -22.05 8.50 11.60
N ASP A 152 -22.51 9.68 12.01
CA ASP A 152 -23.62 9.85 12.95
C ASP A 152 -24.99 10.03 12.30
N ALA A 153 -25.05 10.25 10.98
CA ALA A 153 -26.32 10.38 10.26
C ALA A 153 -27.13 9.08 10.23
N GLU A 154 -28.44 9.22 10.02
CA GLU A 154 -29.29 8.11 9.56
C GLU A 154 -28.97 7.81 8.10
N ALA A 155 -28.42 6.63 7.84
CA ALA A 155 -28.04 6.19 6.51
C ALA A 155 -29.13 5.34 5.84
N GLU A 156 -29.27 5.55 4.54
CA GLU A 156 -30.07 4.70 3.66
C GLU A 156 -29.33 3.38 3.40
N ILE A 157 -30.08 2.28 3.34
CA ILE A 157 -29.52 0.94 3.24
C ILE A 157 -29.80 0.39 1.85
N HIS A 158 -28.77 0.44 1.01
CA HIS A 158 -28.83 -0.03 -0.38
C HIS A 158 -27.69 -1.01 -0.65
N PRO A 159 -27.77 -2.26 -0.16
CA PRO A 159 -26.72 -3.24 -0.38
C PRO A 159 -26.47 -3.43 -1.88
N VAL A 160 -25.19 -3.41 -2.26
CA VAL A 160 -24.76 -3.64 -3.64
C VAL A 160 -24.11 -5.01 -3.74
N ALA A 161 -24.30 -5.69 -4.86
CA ALA A 161 -23.61 -6.94 -5.12
C ALA A 161 -22.11 -6.69 -5.31
N ARG A 162 -21.28 -7.50 -4.65
CA ARG A 162 -19.83 -7.50 -4.85
C ARG A 162 -19.49 -7.78 -6.30
N HIS A 163 -18.64 -6.95 -6.90
CA HIS A 163 -18.13 -7.15 -8.25
C HIS A 163 -16.66 -7.59 -8.19
N ASP A 164 -16.35 -8.85 -8.51
CA ASP A 164 -14.99 -9.36 -8.43
C ASP A 164 -14.10 -8.95 -9.62
N GLY A 165 -13.58 -7.73 -9.57
CA GLY A 165 -12.55 -7.24 -10.49
C GLY A 165 -11.15 -7.73 -10.11
N LYS A 166 -10.15 -7.38 -10.93
CA LYS A 166 -8.76 -7.74 -10.68
C LYS A 166 -7.82 -6.65 -11.19
N GLY A 167 -6.85 -6.29 -10.34
CA GLY A 167 -5.72 -5.45 -10.72
C GLY A 167 -4.56 -6.25 -11.30
N ARG A 168 -3.42 -5.57 -11.45
CA ARG A 168 -2.17 -6.15 -11.90
C ARG A 168 -0.99 -5.52 -11.17
N LEU A 169 0.08 -6.30 -11.04
CA LEU A 169 1.39 -5.75 -10.73
C LEU A 169 1.99 -5.09 -11.97
N SER A 170 2.90 -4.16 -11.70
CA SER A 170 3.70 -3.48 -12.72
C SER A 170 4.50 -4.49 -13.56
N ASP A 171 4.66 -4.20 -14.86
CA ASP A 171 5.39 -5.06 -15.76
C ASP A 171 6.87 -5.11 -15.34
N ARG A 172 7.41 -6.33 -15.22
CA ARG A 172 8.81 -6.55 -14.81
C ARG A 172 9.80 -6.11 -15.88
N SER A 173 9.36 -6.02 -17.13
CA SER A 173 10.16 -5.51 -18.23
C SER A 173 10.34 -3.99 -18.17
N TRP A 174 9.63 -3.26 -17.32
CA TRP A 174 9.82 -1.81 -17.19
C TRP A 174 10.97 -1.43 -16.28
N THR A 175 11.69 -0.36 -16.66
CA THR A 175 12.58 0.34 -15.73
C THR A 175 11.76 1.00 -14.62
N MET A 176 12.39 1.41 -13.53
CA MET A 176 11.69 2.19 -12.49
C MET A 176 11.03 3.45 -13.06
N ASN A 177 11.69 4.12 -14.01
CA ASN A 177 11.08 5.25 -14.73
C ASN A 177 9.89 4.80 -15.58
N GLY A 178 10.01 3.68 -16.30
CA GLY A 178 8.90 3.12 -17.06
C GLY A 178 7.67 2.80 -16.20
N ARG A 179 7.86 2.30 -14.98
CA ARG A 179 6.76 2.03 -14.03
C ARG A 179 6.01 3.30 -13.66
N VAL A 180 6.74 4.36 -13.29
CA VAL A 180 6.14 5.67 -12.95
C VAL A 180 5.40 6.26 -14.15
N THR A 181 6.01 6.26 -15.33
CA THR A 181 5.34 6.79 -16.55
C THR A 181 4.10 5.97 -16.93
N ALA A 182 4.10 4.65 -16.70
CA ALA A 182 2.90 3.83 -16.92
C ALA A 182 1.79 4.14 -15.91
N GLU A 183 2.16 4.52 -14.69
CA GLU A 183 1.23 4.94 -13.66
C GLU A 183 0.56 6.28 -14.04
N GLU A 184 1.31 7.25 -14.58
CA GLU A 184 0.76 8.54 -15.03
C GLU A 184 -0.40 8.32 -16.03
N ILE A 185 -0.23 7.38 -16.98
CA ILE A 185 -1.28 7.03 -17.96
C ILE A 185 -2.55 6.50 -17.27
N LEU A 186 -2.38 5.67 -16.24
CA LEU A 186 -3.52 5.16 -15.47
C LEU A 186 -4.21 6.27 -14.68
N TYR A 187 -3.45 7.18 -14.07
CA TYR A 187 -4.00 8.31 -13.35
C TYR A 187 -4.77 9.26 -14.29
N THR A 188 -4.28 9.52 -15.50
CA THR A 188 -5.02 10.26 -16.54
C THR A 188 -6.39 9.63 -16.81
N SER A 189 -6.49 8.30 -16.86
CA SER A 189 -7.76 7.61 -17.10
C SER A 189 -8.76 7.71 -15.94
N MET A 190 -8.30 8.00 -14.72
CA MET A 190 -9.16 8.16 -13.55
C MET A 190 -10.06 9.41 -13.64
N PHE A 191 -9.67 10.43 -14.41
CA PHE A 191 -10.50 11.63 -14.62
C PHE A 191 -11.82 11.30 -15.33
N ALA A 192 -11.77 10.41 -16.33
CA ALA A 192 -12.97 9.94 -17.02
C ALA A 192 -13.84 9.07 -16.09
N TRP A 193 -13.21 8.25 -15.24
CA TRP A 193 -13.93 7.46 -14.23
C TRP A 193 -14.65 8.35 -13.21
N SER A 194 -13.97 9.37 -12.68
CA SER A 194 -14.56 10.29 -11.71
C SER A 194 -15.74 11.05 -12.33
N SER A 195 -15.54 11.62 -13.53
CA SER A 195 -16.58 12.36 -14.25
C SER A 195 -17.77 11.50 -14.67
N GLY A 196 -17.54 10.21 -14.95
CA GLY A 196 -18.56 9.24 -15.31
C GLY A 196 -19.17 8.47 -14.13
N SER A 197 -18.75 8.75 -12.90
CA SER A 197 -19.22 8.00 -11.73
C SER A 197 -20.70 8.21 -11.47
N ARG A 198 -21.44 7.09 -11.35
CA ARG A 198 -22.87 7.07 -10.99
C ARG A 198 -23.18 7.61 -9.60
N LEU A 199 -22.15 7.75 -8.75
CA LEU A 199 -22.30 8.27 -7.39
C LEU A 199 -22.43 9.79 -7.38
N ASN A 200 -21.94 10.46 -8.43
CA ASN A 200 -22.12 11.90 -8.59
C ASN A 200 -23.53 12.18 -9.13
N ARG A 201 -24.22 13.14 -8.52
CA ARG A 201 -25.58 13.57 -8.92
C ARG A 201 -25.57 15.06 -9.22
N TRP A 202 -25.97 15.46 -10.42
CA TRP A 202 -25.84 16.83 -10.91
C TRP A 202 -27.21 17.51 -11.01
N ASN A 203 -27.54 18.39 -10.05
CA ASN A 203 -28.84 19.10 -10.01
C ASN A 203 -28.69 20.61 -9.77
N GLY A 204 -27.60 21.21 -10.23
CA GLY A 204 -27.31 22.63 -10.07
C GLY A 204 -26.73 23.00 -8.71
N GLU A 205 -26.65 24.30 -8.44
CA GLU A 205 -26.01 24.87 -7.25
C GLU A 205 -27.01 25.12 -6.11
N PRO A 206 -26.57 25.14 -4.84
CA PRO A 206 -25.21 24.81 -4.37
C PRO A 206 -24.84 23.35 -4.58
N ALA A 207 -23.55 23.07 -4.81
CA ALA A 207 -23.03 21.71 -4.90
C ALA A 207 -22.42 21.27 -3.56
N GLY A 208 -22.82 20.09 -3.07
CA GLY A 208 -22.27 19.49 -1.86
C GLY A 208 -21.24 18.44 -2.21
N SER A 209 -20.00 18.61 -1.73
CA SER A 209 -18.97 17.57 -1.76
C SER A 209 -19.09 16.67 -0.54
N GLY A 210 -19.17 15.36 -0.78
CA GLY A 210 -19.48 14.35 0.20
C GLY A 210 -20.73 14.68 1.04
N PRO A 211 -20.63 14.67 2.38
CA PRO A 211 -21.79 14.89 3.25
C PRO A 211 -22.25 16.35 3.33
N ALA A 212 -21.53 17.31 2.76
CA ALA A 212 -21.95 18.71 2.78
C ALA A 212 -23.26 18.90 1.98
N ALA A 213 -24.15 19.78 2.42
CA ALA A 213 -25.47 19.97 1.79
C ALA A 213 -25.37 20.63 0.40
N GLY A 214 -26.18 20.18 -0.56
CA GLY A 214 -26.28 20.76 -1.90
C GLY A 214 -27.31 20.03 -2.77
N ASN A 215 -27.73 20.69 -3.86
CA ASN A 215 -28.59 20.10 -4.90
C ASN A 215 -27.79 19.06 -5.72
N THR A 216 -26.56 19.44 -6.07
CA THR A 216 -25.55 18.54 -6.62
C THR A 216 -24.83 17.78 -5.50
N ARG A 217 -24.48 16.52 -5.76
CA ARG A 217 -23.69 15.64 -4.88
C ARG A 217 -22.42 15.19 -5.61
N ILE A 218 -21.27 15.52 -5.04
CA ILE A 218 -19.95 15.14 -5.56
C ILE A 218 -19.38 14.11 -4.58
N VAL A 219 -19.27 12.87 -5.02
CA VAL A 219 -18.80 11.74 -4.19
C VAL A 219 -17.39 11.32 -4.57
N THR A 220 -17.05 11.27 -5.86
CA THR A 220 -15.66 11.02 -6.28
C THR A 220 -14.90 12.35 -6.20
N VAL A 221 -13.99 12.47 -5.24
CA VAL A 221 -13.30 13.74 -4.94
C VAL A 221 -11.87 13.76 -5.48
N ASN A 222 -11.24 12.60 -5.72
CA ASN A 222 -9.97 12.55 -6.46
C ASN A 222 -9.97 11.47 -7.56
N PRO A 223 -9.65 11.85 -8.81
CA PRO A 223 -9.54 13.25 -9.28
C PRO A 223 -10.91 13.95 -9.23
N PRO A 224 -10.98 15.29 -9.08
CA PRO A 224 -12.24 16.01 -9.14
C PRO A 224 -12.97 15.81 -10.49
N PRO A 225 -14.30 15.63 -10.51
CA PRO A 225 -15.06 15.49 -11.76
C PRO A 225 -15.00 16.77 -12.60
N GLU A 226 -14.96 16.67 -13.93
CA GLU A 226 -14.85 17.84 -14.80
C GLU A 226 -16.00 18.84 -14.64
N GLN A 227 -17.19 18.35 -14.28
CA GLN A 227 -18.42 19.13 -14.15
C GLN A 227 -18.34 20.15 -13.01
N VAL A 228 -17.39 20.01 -12.07
CA VAL A 228 -17.21 20.96 -10.96
C VAL A 228 -16.52 22.26 -11.40
N ALA A 229 -15.81 22.27 -12.54
CA ALA A 229 -15.02 23.42 -13.00
C ALA A 229 -15.86 24.68 -13.30
N GLY A 230 -17.19 24.55 -13.45
CA GLY A 230 -18.12 25.66 -13.69
C GLY A 230 -18.89 26.13 -12.46
N MET A 231 -18.74 25.48 -11.31
CA MET A 231 -19.54 25.75 -10.11
C MET A 231 -18.91 26.85 -9.25
N GLN A 232 -19.74 27.74 -8.70
CA GLN A 232 -19.35 28.88 -7.88
C GLN A 232 -19.58 28.65 -6.38
N ASP A 233 -20.67 27.95 -6.00
CA ASP A 233 -21.00 27.58 -4.61
C ASP A 233 -20.82 26.07 -4.39
N ILE A 234 -19.58 25.67 -4.08
CA ILE A 234 -19.23 24.32 -3.63
C ILE A 234 -19.07 24.33 -2.12
N ARG A 235 -19.84 23.48 -1.44
CA ARG A 235 -19.85 23.30 0.02
C ARG A 235 -19.15 22.00 0.36
N GLU A 236 -18.27 22.05 1.36
CA GLU A 236 -17.41 20.93 1.72
C GLU A 236 -17.20 20.89 3.24
N ASN A 237 -16.96 19.68 3.78
CA ASN A 237 -16.57 19.52 5.17
C ASN A 237 -15.04 19.50 5.29
N GLY A 238 -14.50 20.50 5.99
CA GLY A 238 -13.06 20.72 6.12
C GLY A 238 -12.55 21.75 5.13
N ARG A 239 -11.44 21.45 4.46
CA ARG A 239 -10.84 22.39 3.50
C ARG A 239 -11.67 22.44 2.21
N PRO A 240 -11.60 23.55 1.45
CA PRO A 240 -12.28 23.68 0.18
C PRO A 240 -11.55 22.91 -0.95
N PHE A 241 -11.33 21.61 -0.76
CA PHE A 241 -10.51 20.79 -1.66
C PHE A 241 -11.09 20.75 -3.07
N THR A 242 -12.34 20.31 -3.24
CA THR A 242 -12.97 20.21 -4.56
C THR A 242 -13.03 21.57 -5.25
N ARG A 243 -13.29 22.65 -4.51
CA ARG A 243 -13.28 24.02 -5.04
C ARG A 243 -11.89 24.47 -5.48
N ASP A 244 -10.87 24.27 -4.66
CA ASP A 244 -9.51 24.74 -4.95
C ASP A 244 -8.86 23.95 -6.10
N HIS A 245 -9.32 22.72 -6.32
CA HIS A 245 -8.81 21.78 -7.33
C HIS A 245 -9.81 21.60 -8.50
N CYS A 246 -10.83 22.45 -8.58
CA CYS A 246 -11.76 22.46 -9.71
C CYS A 246 -10.99 22.86 -10.98
N GLY A 247 -11.19 22.12 -12.08
CA GLY A 247 -10.54 22.42 -13.35
C GLY A 247 -9.08 21.97 -13.47
N ILE A 248 -8.58 21.12 -12.56
CA ILE A 248 -7.35 20.37 -12.83
C ILE A 248 -7.57 19.49 -14.06
N CYS A 249 -6.72 19.66 -15.07
CA CYS A 249 -6.73 18.81 -16.25
C CYS A 249 -6.03 17.48 -15.97
N PRO A 250 -6.46 16.39 -16.63
CA PRO A 250 -5.71 15.14 -16.61
C PRO A 250 -4.25 15.39 -17.00
N PRO A 251 -3.25 14.83 -16.29
CA PRO A 251 -1.87 15.02 -16.66
C PRO A 251 -1.63 14.43 -18.05
N VAL A 252 -0.83 15.14 -18.87
CA VAL A 252 -0.38 14.64 -20.17
C VAL A 252 0.81 13.72 -19.91
N PRO A 253 0.72 12.42 -20.25
CA PRO A 253 1.82 11.48 -20.04
C PRO A 253 3.08 11.98 -20.75
N ARG A 254 4.20 12.04 -20.03
CA ARG A 254 5.44 12.65 -20.54
C ARG A 254 6.07 11.86 -21.70
N ALA A 255 5.93 10.53 -21.66
CA ALA A 255 6.48 9.61 -22.65
C ALA A 255 5.75 8.26 -22.58
N ARG A 256 6.11 7.32 -23.47
CA ARG A 256 5.74 5.91 -23.28
C ARG A 256 6.58 5.30 -22.14
N PRO A 257 6.05 4.30 -21.40
CA PRO A 257 6.84 3.54 -20.42
C PRO A 257 8.13 2.97 -21.04
N GLN A 258 9.27 3.24 -20.40
CA GLN A 258 10.57 2.72 -20.83
C GLN A 258 10.77 1.27 -20.35
N SER A 259 11.07 0.36 -21.27
CA SER A 259 11.47 -1.01 -20.93
C SER A 259 12.95 -1.13 -20.59
N LEU A 260 13.34 -2.24 -19.97
CA LEU A 260 14.73 -2.63 -19.75
C LEU A 260 15.47 -2.73 -21.10
N GLU A 261 14.80 -3.25 -22.13
CA GLU A 261 15.31 -3.34 -23.50
C GLU A 261 15.54 -1.96 -24.12
N ASP A 262 14.61 -1.01 -23.94
CA ASP A 262 14.80 0.39 -24.38
C ASP A 262 16.02 1.04 -23.72
N ARG A 263 16.30 0.69 -22.46
CA ARG A 263 17.49 1.15 -21.74
C ARG A 263 18.76 0.38 -22.14
N GLY A 264 18.62 -0.80 -22.75
CA GLY A 264 19.70 -1.69 -23.16
C GLY A 264 20.32 -2.52 -22.02
N PHE A 265 19.93 -2.30 -20.75
CA PHE A 265 20.50 -3.04 -19.62
C PHE A 265 19.58 -3.07 -18.39
N TYR A 266 19.85 -4.04 -17.51
CA TYR A 266 19.37 -4.08 -16.14
C TYR A 266 20.51 -4.26 -15.13
N ARG A 267 20.22 -3.99 -13.86
CA ARG A 267 21.18 -4.17 -12.77
C ARG A 267 20.84 -5.41 -11.96
N THR A 268 21.87 -6.09 -11.47
CA THR A 268 21.75 -7.20 -10.53
C THR A 268 22.76 -7.05 -9.39
N PHE A 269 22.89 -8.08 -8.55
CA PHE A 269 23.86 -8.11 -7.46
C PHE A 269 25.30 -7.87 -7.97
N CYS A 270 26.19 -7.41 -7.10
CA CYS A 270 27.62 -7.30 -7.42
C CYS A 270 28.21 -8.68 -7.72
N ARG A 271 29.22 -8.78 -8.60
CA ARG A 271 29.87 -10.06 -8.97
C ARG A 271 30.32 -10.90 -7.78
N ASP A 272 30.89 -10.25 -6.77
CA ASP A 272 31.42 -10.89 -5.56
C ASP A 272 30.46 -10.74 -4.37
N CYS A 273 29.15 -10.66 -4.63
CA CYS A 273 28.16 -10.52 -3.55
C CYS A 273 28.16 -11.76 -2.65
N PRO A 274 28.31 -11.62 -1.32
CA PRO A 274 28.33 -12.77 -0.41
C PRO A 274 27.00 -13.53 -0.41
N PHE A 275 25.89 -12.86 -0.76
CA PHE A 275 24.54 -13.43 -0.72
C PHE A 275 24.18 -14.28 -1.96
N HIS A 276 25.10 -14.49 -2.92
CA HIS A 276 24.83 -15.30 -4.11
C HIS A 276 24.42 -16.76 -3.78
N ALA A 277 24.95 -17.36 -2.72
CA ALA A 277 24.57 -18.70 -2.29
C ALA A 277 23.09 -18.76 -1.87
N MET A 278 22.68 -17.86 -0.96
CA MET A 278 21.28 -17.69 -0.55
C MET A 278 20.37 -17.48 -1.76
N MET A 279 20.74 -16.56 -2.67
CA MET A 279 19.92 -16.25 -3.84
C MET A 279 19.75 -17.46 -4.79
N ARG A 280 20.78 -18.29 -4.96
CA ARG A 280 20.69 -19.55 -5.72
C ARG A 280 19.75 -20.54 -5.05
N ILE A 281 19.86 -20.74 -3.73
CA ILE A 281 18.95 -21.64 -2.99
C ILE A 281 17.50 -21.20 -3.14
N LEU A 282 17.21 -19.88 -2.99
CA LEU A 282 15.86 -19.34 -3.19
C LEU A 282 15.33 -19.64 -4.59
N LYS A 283 16.17 -19.44 -5.63
CA LYS A 283 15.80 -19.73 -7.03
C LYS A 283 15.54 -21.22 -7.25
N ASP A 284 16.46 -22.08 -6.84
CA ASP A 284 16.43 -23.53 -7.11
C ASP A 284 15.24 -24.19 -6.40
N ARG A 285 14.90 -23.70 -5.19
CA ARG A 285 13.71 -24.11 -4.43
C ARG A 285 12.42 -23.40 -4.86
N LYS A 286 12.48 -22.52 -5.87
CA LYS A 286 11.35 -21.73 -6.37
C LYS A 286 10.65 -20.90 -5.29
N MET A 287 11.42 -20.47 -4.29
CA MET A 287 10.94 -19.66 -3.17
C MET A 287 10.67 -18.24 -3.67
N LYS A 288 9.43 -17.81 -3.53
CA LYS A 288 8.99 -16.47 -3.93
C LYS A 288 9.05 -15.54 -2.74
N VAL A 289 9.72 -14.40 -2.90
CA VAL A 289 10.00 -13.47 -1.80
C VAL A 289 9.35 -12.10 -2.05
N ILE A 290 8.92 -11.44 -0.98
CA ILE A 290 8.68 -10.00 -1.03
C ILE A 290 10.01 -9.30 -0.75
N CYS A 291 10.39 -8.41 -1.65
CA CYS A 291 11.63 -7.65 -1.57
C CYS A 291 11.38 -6.32 -0.84
N ASP A 292 12.39 -5.89 -0.09
CA ASP A 292 12.45 -4.57 0.50
C ASP A 292 13.29 -3.60 -0.33
N ALA A 293 13.10 -2.30 -0.13
CA ALA A 293 13.93 -1.29 -0.79
C ALA A 293 15.42 -1.48 -0.42
N GLY A 294 16.27 -1.65 -1.44
CA GLY A 294 17.68 -2.00 -1.27
C GLY A 294 18.12 -3.06 -2.29
N CYS A 295 19.30 -3.66 -2.10
CA CYS A 295 19.83 -4.69 -3.02
C CYS A 295 18.87 -5.87 -3.19
N SER A 296 17.97 -6.10 -2.24
CA SER A 296 16.96 -7.15 -2.31
C SER A 296 16.06 -7.05 -3.55
N ILE A 297 15.81 -5.83 -4.08
CA ILE A 297 14.99 -5.65 -5.29
C ILE A 297 15.60 -6.32 -6.51
N PHE A 298 16.92 -6.53 -6.53
CA PHE A 298 17.58 -7.27 -7.62
C PHE A 298 17.21 -8.74 -7.65
N ALA A 299 16.63 -9.29 -6.58
CA ALA A 299 16.02 -10.62 -6.59
C ALA A 299 14.86 -10.73 -7.58
N MET A 300 14.24 -9.61 -8.00
CA MET A 300 13.21 -9.60 -9.04
C MET A 300 13.78 -9.80 -10.45
N ASN A 301 15.06 -9.46 -10.66
CA ASN A 301 15.73 -9.53 -11.96
C ASN A 301 16.41 -10.89 -12.16
N ARG A 302 16.82 -11.14 -13.41
CA ARG A 302 17.72 -12.24 -13.75
C ARG A 302 19.07 -12.08 -13.00
N PRO A 303 19.74 -13.19 -12.65
CA PRO A 303 19.36 -14.57 -12.94
C PRO A 303 18.39 -15.19 -11.92
N TYR A 304 17.94 -14.47 -10.90
CA TYR A 304 17.25 -15.07 -9.76
C TYR A 304 15.73 -15.14 -9.91
N GLU A 305 15.10 -14.02 -10.27
CA GLU A 305 13.65 -13.93 -10.52
C GLU A 305 12.77 -14.50 -9.37
N SER A 306 13.31 -14.47 -8.14
CA SER A 306 12.66 -14.93 -6.91
C SER A 306 11.74 -13.86 -6.31
N GLY A 307 12.04 -12.58 -6.53
CA GLY A 307 11.24 -11.46 -6.03
C GLY A 307 9.86 -11.36 -6.69
N VAL A 308 8.82 -11.07 -5.90
CA VAL A 308 7.43 -10.90 -6.36
C VAL A 308 7.08 -9.43 -6.57
N ALA A 309 7.28 -8.62 -5.52
CA ALA A 309 6.94 -7.20 -5.44
C ALA A 309 7.82 -6.52 -4.37
N SER A 310 7.83 -5.19 -4.38
CA SER A 310 8.45 -4.33 -3.36
C SER A 310 7.57 -3.11 -3.11
N TYR A 311 7.21 -2.85 -1.85
CA TYR A 311 6.26 -1.79 -1.45
C TYR A 311 6.90 -0.70 -0.57
N GLY A 312 8.21 -0.50 -0.68
CA GLY A 312 8.94 0.52 0.07
C GLY A 312 9.87 -0.05 1.11
N MET A 313 10.44 0.84 1.92
CA MET A 313 11.42 0.47 2.93
C MET A 313 10.74 -0.07 4.18
N GLY A 314 11.20 -1.22 4.66
CA GLY A 314 10.68 -1.96 5.80
C GLY A 314 9.34 -2.65 5.57
N ALA A 315 8.80 -2.62 4.35
CA ALA A 315 7.46 -3.13 4.04
C ALA A 315 7.41 -4.65 3.82
N SER A 316 8.55 -5.26 3.49
CA SER A 316 8.58 -6.66 3.03
C SER A 316 8.04 -7.67 4.06
N ILE A 317 8.23 -7.41 5.36
CA ILE A 317 7.83 -8.32 6.45
C ILE A 317 6.31 -8.49 6.51
N ALA A 318 5.57 -7.40 6.63
CA ALA A 318 4.12 -7.46 6.74
C ALA A 318 3.49 -7.96 5.44
N VAL A 319 3.90 -7.42 4.28
CA VAL A 319 3.40 -7.87 2.99
C VAL A 319 3.64 -9.38 2.81
N ALA A 320 4.84 -9.89 3.15
CA ALA A 320 5.14 -11.32 3.03
C ALA A 320 4.29 -12.19 3.96
N ALA A 321 4.07 -11.77 5.21
CA ALA A 321 3.31 -12.55 6.20
C ALA A 321 1.86 -12.83 5.74
N ARG A 322 1.29 -11.97 4.89
CA ARG A 322 -0.05 -12.17 4.28
C ARG A 322 -0.02 -12.66 2.83
N SER A 323 1.16 -12.88 2.26
CA SER A 323 1.33 -13.35 0.87
C SER A 323 2.25 -14.56 0.75
N THR A 324 3.52 -14.36 0.40
CA THR A 324 4.47 -15.43 0.05
C THR A 324 5.06 -16.15 1.26
N LYS A 325 4.84 -15.62 2.47
CA LYS A 325 5.44 -16.07 3.73
C LYS A 325 6.96 -15.94 3.79
N ILE A 326 7.59 -15.22 2.85
CA ILE A 326 9.04 -15.02 2.82
C ILE A 326 9.35 -13.55 2.54
N ALA A 327 9.96 -12.88 3.52
CA ALA A 327 10.46 -11.51 3.37
C ALA A 327 11.97 -11.53 3.16
N LEU A 328 12.47 -10.72 2.22
CA LEU A 328 13.89 -10.48 2.02
C LEU A 328 14.18 -9.00 2.28
N ILE A 329 14.81 -8.72 3.41
CA ILE A 329 15.02 -7.37 3.95
C ILE A 329 16.49 -7.14 4.31
N GLY A 330 16.97 -5.90 4.14
CA GLY A 330 18.29 -5.50 4.63
C GLY A 330 18.25 -5.09 6.10
N ASP A 331 19.40 -5.15 6.77
CA ASP A 331 19.60 -4.65 8.14
C ASP A 331 19.10 -3.20 8.35
N TYR A 332 19.45 -2.28 7.45
CA TYR A 332 19.01 -0.89 7.53
C TYR A 332 17.49 -0.73 7.40
N ALA A 333 16.89 -1.38 6.40
CA ALA A 333 15.45 -1.30 6.15
C ALA A 333 14.63 -1.90 7.31
N LEU A 334 15.14 -2.96 7.92
CA LEU A 334 14.54 -3.57 9.10
C LEU A 334 14.48 -2.58 10.26
N LEU A 335 15.59 -1.91 10.57
CA LEU A 335 15.65 -0.92 11.65
C LEU A 335 14.89 0.38 11.33
N HIS A 336 14.73 0.71 10.05
CA HIS A 336 14.02 1.90 9.62
C HIS A 336 12.52 1.83 9.99
N SER A 337 11.84 0.74 9.63
CA SER A 337 10.39 0.60 9.84
C SER A 337 9.89 -0.85 9.92
N GLY A 338 10.73 -1.84 9.61
CA GLY A 338 10.33 -3.26 9.58
C GLY A 338 10.15 -3.92 10.95
N LEU A 339 10.76 -3.38 12.02
CA LEU A 339 10.68 -3.96 13.37
C LEU A 339 9.25 -4.04 13.91
N ASN A 340 8.42 -3.02 13.69
CA ASN A 340 7.05 -3.03 14.19
C ASN A 340 6.25 -4.17 13.55
N ALA A 341 6.37 -4.35 12.23
CA ALA A 341 5.76 -5.46 11.53
C ALA A 341 6.25 -6.81 12.05
N LEU A 342 7.55 -6.95 12.33
CA LEU A 342 8.10 -8.19 12.86
C LEU A 342 7.52 -8.52 14.24
N ILE A 343 7.40 -7.52 15.13
CA ILE A 343 6.81 -7.69 16.46
C ILE A 343 5.37 -8.17 16.34
N ASP A 344 4.57 -7.54 15.47
CA ASP A 344 3.16 -7.92 15.25
C ASP A 344 3.03 -9.34 14.67
N VAL A 345 3.89 -9.71 13.71
CA VAL A 345 3.93 -11.08 13.16
C VAL A 345 4.24 -12.11 14.25
N TYR A 346 5.20 -11.85 15.12
CA TYR A 346 5.57 -12.75 16.23
C TYR A 346 4.49 -12.84 17.30
N GLU A 347 3.86 -11.73 17.66
CA GLU A 347 2.76 -11.70 18.62
C GLU A 347 1.57 -12.54 18.13
N LYS A 348 1.28 -12.48 16.83
CA LYS A 348 0.17 -13.19 16.19
C LYS A 348 0.51 -14.61 15.71
N ASP A 349 1.74 -15.07 15.93
CA ASP A 349 2.25 -16.37 15.46
C ASP A 349 2.02 -16.57 13.93
N LEU A 350 2.20 -15.52 13.13
CA LEU A 350 1.97 -15.59 11.68
C LEU A 350 3.10 -16.36 10.96
N PRO A 351 2.78 -17.19 9.96
CA PRO A 351 3.80 -17.95 9.22
C PRO A 351 4.65 -17.00 8.36
N LEU A 352 5.90 -16.81 8.75
CA LEU A 352 6.86 -15.95 8.06
C LEU A 352 8.29 -16.48 8.22
N LEU A 353 9.02 -16.54 7.11
CA LEU A 353 10.48 -16.55 7.09
C LEU A 353 10.98 -15.13 6.78
N ALA A 354 11.48 -14.42 7.79
CA ALA A 354 12.13 -13.13 7.64
C ALA A 354 13.64 -13.33 7.40
N ILE A 355 14.08 -13.14 6.16
CA ILE A 355 15.49 -13.22 5.77
C ILE A 355 16.09 -11.83 5.85
N VAL A 356 16.96 -11.61 6.83
CA VAL A 356 17.68 -10.34 7.04
C VAL A 356 19.08 -10.46 6.47
N THR A 357 19.39 -9.75 5.38
CA THR A 357 20.77 -9.64 4.88
C THR A 357 21.50 -8.56 5.66
N LYS A 358 22.41 -8.96 6.54
CA LYS A 358 23.25 -8.06 7.34
C LYS A 358 24.59 -7.87 6.64
N ASN A 359 24.80 -6.68 6.08
CA ASN A 359 25.97 -6.35 5.27
C ASN A 359 26.74 -5.12 5.75
N ASP A 360 26.35 -4.58 6.92
CA ASP A 360 27.01 -3.48 7.63
C ASP A 360 27.11 -2.17 6.83
N CYS A 361 26.40 -2.06 5.70
CA CYS A 361 26.36 -0.84 4.92
C CYS A 361 25.07 -0.61 4.12
N THR A 362 24.75 0.66 3.90
CA THR A 362 23.68 1.11 2.99
C THR A 362 24.14 1.02 1.53
N ALA A 363 24.21 -0.21 1.02
CA ALA A 363 24.88 -0.56 -0.24
C ALA A 363 24.41 0.21 -1.49
N MET A 364 23.16 0.70 -1.51
CA MET A 364 22.61 1.46 -2.64
C MET A 364 22.72 2.99 -2.51
N THR A 365 22.94 3.54 -1.31
CA THR A 365 22.82 4.98 -1.03
C THR A 365 24.13 5.62 -0.55
N GLY A 366 25.26 5.07 -0.97
CA GLY A 366 26.59 5.62 -0.69
C GLY A 366 27.46 4.79 0.24
N LYS A 367 27.02 3.57 0.63
CA LYS A 367 27.78 2.61 1.44
C LYS A 367 28.18 3.15 2.82
N GLN A 368 27.35 4.00 3.41
CA GLN A 368 27.53 4.43 4.79
C GLN A 368 27.38 3.22 5.73
N PRO A 369 28.04 3.21 6.90
CA PRO A 369 27.86 2.16 7.89
C PRO A 369 26.40 2.00 8.30
N ALA A 370 25.92 0.77 8.39
CA ALA A 370 24.62 0.43 8.95
C ALA A 370 24.76 0.06 10.45
N TYR A 371 23.70 0.27 11.22
CA TYR A 371 23.65 -0.20 12.61
C TYR A 371 23.47 -1.71 12.66
N ASP A 372 24.07 -2.35 13.67
CA ASP A 372 23.87 -3.79 13.91
C ASP A 372 22.42 -4.06 14.37
N PRO A 373 21.62 -4.84 13.62
CA PRO A 373 20.24 -5.13 14.01
C PRO A 373 20.12 -6.20 15.10
N ILE A 374 21.16 -7.01 15.35
CA ILE A 374 21.08 -8.16 16.27
C ILE A 374 20.62 -7.78 17.68
N PRO A 375 21.13 -6.71 18.32
CA PRO A 375 20.65 -6.30 19.64
C PRO A 375 19.14 -6.00 19.69
N TYR A 376 18.57 -5.49 18.60
CA TYR A 376 17.14 -5.16 18.47
C TYR A 376 16.27 -6.38 18.20
N LEU A 377 16.86 -7.53 17.86
CA LEU A 377 16.17 -8.75 17.46
C LEU A 377 16.28 -9.89 18.47
N ARG A 378 16.96 -9.71 19.61
CA ARG A 378 17.16 -10.78 20.60
C ARG A 378 15.86 -11.45 21.07
N TRP A 379 14.77 -10.69 21.12
CA TRP A 379 13.45 -11.20 21.50
C TRP A 379 12.85 -12.16 20.45
N ALA A 380 13.30 -12.09 19.20
CA ALA A 380 12.83 -12.91 18.09
C ALA A 380 13.60 -14.24 17.93
N ASP A 381 14.58 -14.48 18.81
CA ASP A 381 15.50 -15.63 18.80
C ASP A 381 16.02 -15.98 17.38
N PRO A 382 16.69 -15.03 16.70
CA PRO A 382 17.05 -15.20 15.31
C PRO A 382 18.13 -16.27 15.14
N VAL A 383 18.00 -17.08 14.11
CA VAL A 383 19.12 -17.90 13.63
C VAL A 383 20.10 -16.99 12.91
N ILE A 384 21.37 -17.01 13.30
CA ILE A 384 22.42 -16.17 12.70
C ILE A 384 23.41 -17.11 12.00
N CYS A 385 23.66 -16.89 10.71
CA CYS A 385 24.66 -17.66 9.99
C CYS A 385 25.45 -16.80 8.97
N PRO A 386 26.73 -17.12 8.74
CA PRO A 386 27.48 -16.54 7.63
C PRO A 386 26.87 -16.87 6.26
N ALA A 387 27.01 -15.97 5.30
CA ALA A 387 26.52 -16.16 3.93
C ALA A 387 27.25 -17.28 3.16
N ASP A 388 28.44 -17.69 3.60
CA ASP A 388 29.22 -18.80 3.06
C ASP A 388 28.95 -20.16 3.73
N ASP A 389 28.17 -20.20 4.82
CA ASP A 389 27.71 -21.43 5.46
C ASP A 389 26.50 -22.04 4.72
N VAL A 390 26.78 -22.58 3.53
CA VAL A 390 25.78 -23.19 2.64
C VAL A 390 24.97 -24.30 3.34
N PRO A 391 25.55 -25.24 4.11
CA PRO A 391 24.77 -26.26 4.82
C PRO A 391 23.73 -25.68 5.80
N THR A 392 24.07 -24.61 6.52
CA THR A 392 23.10 -23.91 7.37
C THR A 392 22.06 -23.19 6.54
N LEU A 393 22.44 -22.48 5.47
CA LEU A 393 21.47 -21.85 4.58
C LEU A 393 20.46 -22.86 4.01
N GLU A 394 20.92 -24.04 3.59
CA GLU A 394 20.06 -25.10 3.09
C GLU A 394 19.10 -25.64 4.15
N ARG A 395 19.52 -25.69 5.41
CA ARG A 395 18.69 -26.14 6.54
C ARG A 395 17.67 -25.08 6.95
N GLU A 396 18.07 -23.81 6.99
CA GLU A 396 17.29 -22.74 7.62
C GLU A 396 16.39 -21.97 6.64
N LEU A 397 16.67 -22.00 5.33
CA LEU A 397 15.80 -21.42 4.29
C LEU A 397 14.59 -22.32 4.02
N VAL A 398 13.68 -22.37 5.01
CA VAL A 398 12.43 -23.12 5.02
C VAL A 398 11.31 -22.27 5.62
N VAL A 399 10.12 -22.34 5.04
CA VAL A 399 8.92 -21.70 5.59
C VAL A 399 8.31 -22.61 6.65
N THR A 400 8.02 -22.04 7.81
CA THR A 400 7.37 -22.72 8.93
C THR A 400 5.97 -22.15 9.16
N GLU A 401 5.15 -22.86 9.94
CA GLU A 401 3.83 -22.35 10.36
C GLU A 401 3.94 -21.23 11.41
N LYS A 402 5.11 -21.10 12.04
CA LYS A 402 5.45 -20.05 13.01
C LYS A 402 6.42 -19.03 12.40
N PRO A 403 6.49 -17.79 12.94
CA PRO A 403 7.43 -16.80 12.47
C PRO A 403 8.86 -17.17 12.84
N ARG A 404 9.78 -16.87 11.94
CA ARG A 404 11.20 -17.19 12.06
C ARG A 404 12.04 -16.10 11.43
N THR A 405 13.08 -15.68 12.14
CA THR A 405 14.04 -14.70 11.66
C THR A 405 15.38 -15.38 11.40
N LEU A 406 15.89 -15.24 10.17
CA LEU A 406 17.19 -15.71 9.75
C LEU A 406 18.04 -14.50 9.37
N ILE A 407 19.11 -14.26 10.12
CA ILE A 407 20.09 -13.20 9.85
C ILE A 407 21.28 -13.82 9.14
N ILE A 408 21.47 -13.44 7.87
CA ILE A 408 22.59 -13.90 7.05
C ILE A 408 23.62 -12.79 7.04
N THR A 409 24.81 -13.06 7.58
CA THR A 409 25.89 -12.08 7.70
C THR A 409 26.85 -12.19 6.52
N GLY A 410 27.24 -11.05 5.94
CA GLY A 410 28.22 -11.03 4.86
C GLY A 410 28.67 -9.63 4.53
N ASN A 411 29.98 -9.41 4.41
CA ASN A 411 30.52 -8.07 4.16
C ASN A 411 30.40 -7.69 2.69
N CYS A 412 29.85 -6.51 2.40
CA CYS A 412 29.89 -5.96 1.05
C CYS A 412 31.35 -5.67 0.64
N PRO A 413 31.84 -6.18 -0.50
CA PRO A 413 33.22 -5.94 -0.91
C PRO A 413 33.47 -4.45 -1.15
N GLU A 414 34.64 -3.96 -0.72
CA GLU A 414 35.07 -2.59 -0.95
C GLU A 414 35.18 -2.30 -2.45
N GLY A 415 34.77 -1.09 -2.89
CA GLY A 415 34.81 -0.72 -4.30
C GLY A 415 33.82 -1.46 -5.23
N SER A 416 33.07 -2.45 -4.73
CA SER A 416 32.11 -3.21 -5.55
C SER A 416 31.04 -2.33 -6.20
N THR A 417 30.67 -2.66 -7.41
CA THR A 417 29.55 -2.05 -8.13
C THR A 417 28.54 -3.13 -8.52
N HIS A 418 27.27 -2.77 -8.51
CA HIS A 418 26.21 -3.65 -9.00
C HIS A 418 26.47 -3.99 -10.47
N GLU A 419 26.36 -5.26 -10.83
CA GLU A 419 26.60 -5.68 -12.21
C GLU A 419 25.54 -5.08 -13.15
N ILE A 420 26.01 -4.69 -14.33
CA ILE A 420 25.17 -4.25 -15.45
C ILE A 420 25.12 -5.40 -16.43
N VAL A 421 23.92 -5.87 -16.74
CA VAL A 421 23.68 -6.96 -17.68
C VAL A 421 22.91 -6.42 -18.87
N GLU A 422 23.45 -6.61 -20.06
CA GLU A 422 22.80 -6.25 -21.32
C GLU A 422 21.53 -7.09 -21.54
N CYS A 423 20.49 -6.48 -22.10
CA CYS A 423 19.17 -7.11 -22.23
C CYS A 423 19.07 -8.13 -23.36
#